data_AF-A0A1H0X8R9-F1
#
_entry.id   AF-A0A1H0X8R9-F1
#
_cell.length_a   1.000
_cell.length_b   1.000
_cell.length_c   1.000
_cell.angle_alpha   90.00
_cell.angle_beta   90.00
_cell.angle_gamma   90.00
#
_symmetry.space_group_name_H-M   'P 1'
#
loop_
_entity.id
_entity.type
_entity.pdbx_description
1 polymer ?
#
loop_
_entity_poly.entity_id
_entity_poly.type
_entity_poly.pdbx_seq_one_letter_code
_entity_poly.pdbx_strand_id
1 'polypeptide(L)'
;MNTPITEEDALLRYPELQQLVDVRRAGWIFRVIEDEAHRLTGLAASMSRKQYTDALFIFDSTNVSGVRLLADEYGGGCVWRKSGADLQEVVADLLGLPEPDESGAPTLVTKLRLLWTP
;
A
#
# COMPACT_ATOMS: atom_id res chain seq x y z
N MET A 1 -14.34 -12.06 -25.02
CA MET A 1 -13.56 -12.49 -23.83
C MET A 1 -12.15 -11.95 -24.03
N ASN A 2 -11.67 -11.09 -23.12
CA ASN A 2 -10.29 -10.62 -23.21
C ASN A 2 -9.36 -11.76 -22.81
N THR A 3 -8.43 -12.12 -23.69
CA THR A 3 -7.38 -13.09 -23.38
C THR A 3 -6.57 -12.58 -22.17
N PRO A 4 -6.34 -13.40 -21.14
CA PRO A 4 -5.47 -12.99 -20.04
C PRO A 4 -4.07 -12.67 -20.59
N ILE A 5 -3.53 -11.52 -20.22
CA ILE A 5 -2.14 -11.15 -20.54
C ILE A 5 -1.20 -11.75 -19.51
N THR A 6 0.02 -12.09 -19.91
CA THR A 6 1.05 -12.54 -18.97
C THR A 6 1.63 -11.35 -18.18
N GLU A 7 2.36 -11.62 -17.10
CA GLU A 7 3.11 -10.59 -16.37
C GLU A 7 4.13 -9.89 -17.27
N GLU A 8 4.85 -10.66 -18.10
CA GLU A 8 5.81 -10.10 -19.06
C GLU A 8 5.13 -9.19 -20.08
N ASP A 9 3.97 -9.59 -20.63
CA ASP A 9 3.18 -8.75 -21.53
C ASP A 9 2.71 -7.45 -20.84
N ALA A 10 2.31 -7.56 -19.57
CA ALA A 10 1.85 -6.42 -18.79
C ALA A 10 3.01 -5.43 -18.53
N LEU A 11 4.18 -5.93 -18.13
CA LEU A 11 5.37 -5.11 -17.87
C LEU A 11 5.94 -4.48 -19.14
N LEU A 12 5.84 -5.16 -20.29
CA LEU A 12 6.28 -4.60 -21.56
C LEU A 12 5.40 -3.42 -22.00
N ARG A 13 4.10 -3.45 -21.66
CA ARG A 13 3.14 -2.38 -21.96
C ARG A 13 3.09 -1.29 -20.89
N TYR A 14 3.31 -1.66 -19.63
CA TYR A 14 3.21 -0.81 -18.45
C TYR A 14 4.40 -1.06 -17.52
N PRO A 15 5.59 -0.55 -17.86
CA PRO A 15 6.81 -0.78 -17.08
C PRO A 15 6.70 -0.34 -15.62
N GLU A 16 5.87 0.66 -15.32
CA GLU A 16 5.58 1.15 -13.98
C GLU A 16 4.99 0.06 -13.05
N LEU A 17 4.36 -0.97 -13.61
CA LEU A 17 3.83 -2.10 -12.84
C LEU A 17 4.93 -2.97 -12.23
N GLN A 18 6.20 -2.79 -12.61
CA GLN A 18 7.34 -3.48 -12.00
C GLN A 18 7.35 -3.29 -10.48
N GLN A 19 6.97 -2.10 -10.00
CA GLN A 19 6.89 -1.81 -8.56
C GLN A 19 5.89 -2.73 -7.85
N LEU A 20 4.76 -3.08 -8.48
CA LEU A 20 3.79 -4.00 -7.89
C LEU A 20 4.32 -5.43 -7.84
N VAL A 21 5.07 -5.84 -8.86
CA VAL A 21 5.72 -7.15 -8.89
C VAL A 21 6.75 -7.25 -7.77
N ASP A 22 7.56 -6.21 -7.56
CA ASP A 22 8.58 -6.17 -6.53
C ASP A 22 7.96 -6.21 -5.13
N VAL A 23 6.91 -5.40 -4.91
CA VAL A 23 6.12 -5.40 -3.67
C VAL A 23 5.50 -6.77 -3.40
N ARG A 24 4.91 -7.42 -4.42
CA ARG A 24 4.37 -8.79 -4.28
C ARG A 24 5.45 -9.80 -3.92
N ARG A 25 6.64 -9.71 -4.55
CA ARG A 25 7.79 -10.58 -4.25
C ARG A 25 8.34 -10.36 -2.84
N ALA A 26 8.21 -9.15 -2.28
CA ALA A 26 8.54 -8.86 -0.89
C ALA A 26 7.55 -9.45 0.14
N GLY A 27 6.51 -10.16 -0.32
CA GLY A 27 5.55 -10.87 0.53
C GLY A 27 4.27 -10.09 0.81
N TRP A 28 4.02 -9.01 0.07
CA TRP A 28 2.78 -8.25 0.20
C TRP A 28 1.59 -9.02 -0.37
N ILE A 29 0.45 -8.85 0.29
CA ILE A 29 -0.81 -9.48 -0.09
C ILE A 29 -1.67 -8.44 -0.81
N PHE A 30 -2.03 -8.74 -2.05
CA PHE A 30 -2.91 -7.89 -2.87
C PHE A 30 -4.37 -8.32 -2.72
N ARG A 31 -5.26 -7.34 -2.73
CA ARG A 31 -6.72 -7.49 -2.69
C ARG A 31 -7.32 -6.52 -3.70
N VAL A 32 -8.33 -6.99 -4.42
CA VAL A 32 -9.12 -6.15 -5.32
C VAL A 32 -10.12 -5.33 -4.50
N ILE A 33 -10.29 -4.07 -4.88
CA ILE A 33 -11.36 -3.20 -4.41
C ILE A 33 -12.40 -3.14 -5.53
N GLU A 34 -13.64 -3.48 -5.20
CA GLU A 34 -14.78 -3.43 -6.12
C GLU A 34 -15.84 -2.46 -5.61
N ASP A 35 -16.60 -1.86 -6.52
CA ASP A 35 -17.85 -1.18 -6.15
C ASP A 35 -19.01 -2.16 -5.89
N GLU A 36 -20.18 -1.64 -5.53
CA GLU A 36 -21.40 -2.42 -5.30
C GLU A 36 -21.86 -3.23 -6.53
N ALA A 37 -21.39 -2.85 -7.72
CA ALA A 37 -21.67 -3.52 -8.99
C ALA A 37 -20.56 -4.50 -9.41
N HIS A 38 -19.63 -4.86 -8.52
CA HIS A 38 -18.49 -5.74 -8.78
C HIS A 38 -17.53 -5.22 -9.86
N ARG A 39 -17.47 -3.90 -10.07
CA ARG A 39 -16.48 -3.31 -10.97
C ARG A 39 -15.21 -3.02 -10.19
N LEU A 40 -14.07 -3.43 -10.75
CA LEU A 40 -12.75 -3.08 -10.24
C LEU A 40 -12.61 -1.56 -10.13
N THR A 41 -12.46 -1.05 -8.91
CA THR A 41 -12.24 0.37 -8.64
C THR A 41 -10.83 0.66 -8.13
N GLY A 42 -10.10 -0.37 -7.69
CA GLY A 42 -8.71 -0.23 -7.29
C GLY A 42 -8.09 -1.51 -6.76
N LEU A 43 -6.85 -1.39 -6.29
CA LEU A 43 -6.10 -2.45 -5.63
C LEU A 43 -5.65 -1.96 -4.26
N ALA A 44 -5.82 -2.81 -3.25
CA ALA A 44 -5.17 -2.67 -1.96
C ALA A 44 -4.03 -3.68 -1.87
N ALA A 45 -2.90 -3.30 -1.31
CA ALA A 45 -1.84 -4.21 -0.93
C ALA A 45 -1.46 -3.98 0.53
N SER A 46 -1.14 -5.03 1.27
CA SER A 46 -0.61 -4.86 2.62
C SER A 46 0.46 -5.87 2.98
N MET A 47 1.33 -5.46 3.89
CA MET A 47 2.33 -6.32 4.51
C MET A 47 2.32 -6.04 6.01
N SER A 48 1.97 -7.05 6.79
CA SER A 48 2.00 -6.97 8.24
C SER A 48 3.33 -7.53 8.77
N ARG A 49 3.96 -6.74 9.63
CA ARG A 49 5.07 -7.13 10.49
C ARG A 49 4.56 -7.21 11.93
N LYS A 50 5.43 -7.56 12.86
CA LYS A 50 5.08 -7.65 14.28
C LYS A 50 4.58 -6.32 14.83
N GLN A 51 5.28 -5.22 14.55
CA GLN A 51 5.00 -3.92 15.17
C GLN A 51 4.10 -3.01 14.34
N TYR A 52 3.98 -3.26 13.04
CA TYR A 52 3.26 -2.39 12.12
C TYR A 52 2.68 -3.14 10.93
N THR A 53 1.76 -2.51 10.23
CA THR A 53 1.28 -2.92 8.92
C THR A 53 1.48 -1.78 7.93
N ASP A 54 2.15 -2.07 6.84
CA ASP A 54 2.21 -1.19 5.68
C ASP A 54 1.05 -1.53 4.75
N ALA A 55 0.43 -0.50 4.17
CA ALA A 55 -0.62 -0.66 3.18
C ALA A 55 -0.47 0.34 2.04
N LEU A 56 -0.87 -0.10 0.86
CA LEU A 56 -0.95 0.68 -0.38
C LEU A 56 -2.38 0.60 -0.90
N PHE A 57 -2.87 1.72 -1.42
CA PHE A 57 -4.15 1.84 -2.13
C PHE A 57 -3.87 2.47 -3.48
N ILE A 58 -4.25 1.78 -4.54
CA ILE A 58 -3.96 2.14 -5.93
C ILE A 58 -5.30 2.23 -6.66
N PHE A 59 -5.70 3.45 -7.01
CA PHE A 59 -6.94 3.68 -7.77
C PHE A 59 -6.66 3.93 -9.25
N ASP A 60 -5.56 4.63 -9.53
CA ASP A 60 -5.01 4.84 -10.87
C ASP A 60 -3.51 5.17 -10.79
N SER A 61 -2.85 5.43 -11.92
CA SER A 61 -1.41 5.70 -12.01
C SER A 61 -0.95 6.97 -11.29
N THR A 62 -1.88 7.88 -10.98
CA THR A 62 -1.62 9.17 -10.32
C THR A 62 -2.28 9.29 -8.94
N ASN A 63 -3.10 8.30 -8.58
CA ASN A 63 -3.83 8.27 -7.33
C ASN A 63 -3.45 7.01 -6.55
N VAL A 64 -2.22 7.05 -6.04
CA VAL A 64 -1.70 6.06 -5.11
C VAL A 64 -1.58 6.69 -3.72
N SER A 65 -1.95 5.91 -2.72
CA SER A 65 -1.74 6.24 -1.31
C SER A 65 -1.01 5.11 -0.59
N GLY A 66 -0.13 5.47 0.34
CA GLY A 66 0.56 4.54 1.21
C GLY A 66 0.41 4.95 2.67
N VAL A 67 0.39 3.98 3.56
CA VAL A 67 0.35 4.20 5.02
C VAL A 67 1.20 3.17 5.75
N ARG A 68 1.77 3.59 6.89
CA ARG A 68 2.29 2.70 7.93
C ARG A 68 1.46 2.89 9.20
N LEU A 69 0.85 1.80 9.66
CA LEU A 69 0.05 1.74 10.88
C LEU A 69 0.81 0.96 11.94
N LEU A 70 1.07 1.54 13.11
CA LEU A 70 1.55 0.77 14.26
C LEU A 70 0.43 -0.12 14.79
N ALA A 71 0.81 -1.32 15.23
CA ALA A 71 -0.07 -2.19 15.98
C ALA A 71 -0.38 -1.58 17.36
N ASP A 72 -1.57 -1.86 17.89
CA ASP A 72 -2.09 -1.22 19.10
C ASP A 72 -1.19 -1.44 20.32
N GLU A 73 -0.57 -2.63 20.44
CA GLU A 73 0.36 -2.97 21.51
C GLU A 73 1.65 -2.13 21.49
N TYR A 74 1.94 -1.47 20.36
CA TYR A 74 3.06 -0.55 20.17
C TYR A 74 2.60 0.92 20.09
N GLY A 75 1.43 1.25 20.64
CA GLY A 75 0.90 2.61 20.73
C GLY A 75 -0.12 2.97 19.65
N GLY A 76 -0.25 2.14 18.62
CA GLY A 76 -1.28 2.22 17.59
C GLY A 76 -1.23 3.47 16.71
N GLY A 77 -2.04 3.45 15.65
CA GLY A 77 -2.27 4.60 14.79
C GLY A 77 -1.34 4.73 13.59
N CYS A 78 -1.60 5.75 12.77
CA CYS A 78 -0.90 6.03 11.54
C CYS A 78 0.35 6.86 11.83
N VAL A 79 1.53 6.27 11.60
CA VAL A 79 2.82 6.95 11.79
C VAL A 79 3.36 7.52 10.49
N TRP A 80 2.90 7.03 9.35
CA TRP A 80 3.27 7.60 8.06
C TRP A 80 2.11 7.50 7.09
N ARG A 81 1.95 8.53 6.25
CA ARG A 81 0.97 8.54 5.16
C ARG A 81 1.47 9.40 4.01
N LYS A 82 1.25 8.91 2.79
CA LYS A 82 1.36 9.67 1.55
C LYS A 82 0.14 9.40 0.68
N SER A 83 -0.35 10.41 -0.03
CA SER A 83 -1.56 10.30 -0.85
C SER A 83 -1.46 11.20 -2.08
N GLY A 84 -2.12 10.79 -3.18
CA GLY A 84 -2.18 11.56 -4.42
C GLY A 84 -0.84 11.64 -5.16
N ALA A 85 -0.01 10.61 -5.02
CA ALA A 85 1.30 10.49 -5.65
C ALA A 85 1.31 9.32 -6.65
N ASP A 86 2.36 9.26 -7.47
CA ASP A 86 2.56 8.12 -8.37
C ASP A 86 3.02 6.87 -7.61
N LEU A 87 2.89 5.71 -8.27
CA LEU A 87 3.18 4.43 -7.66
C LEU A 87 4.63 4.29 -7.21
N GLN A 88 5.58 4.74 -8.04
CA GLN A 88 7.00 4.58 -7.76
C GLN A 88 7.39 5.38 -6.53
N GLU A 89 6.92 6.62 -6.46
CA GLU A 89 7.21 7.54 -5.36
C GLU A 89 6.69 7.00 -4.03
N VAL A 90 5.44 6.50 -4.00
CA VAL A 90 4.85 5.95 -2.77
C VAL A 90 5.54 4.66 -2.33
N VAL A 91 5.84 3.75 -3.27
CA VAL A 91 6.49 2.47 -2.96
C VAL A 91 7.91 2.70 -2.46
N ALA A 92 8.69 3.58 -3.12
CA ALA A 92 10.06 3.89 -2.72
C ALA A 92 10.11 4.49 -1.31
N ASP A 93 9.25 5.47 -1.02
CA ASP A 93 9.19 6.09 0.31
C ASP A 93 8.78 5.08 1.39
N LEU A 94 7.73 4.29 1.15
CA LEU A 94 7.17 3.37 2.13
C LEU A 94 8.13 2.22 2.46
N LEU A 95 8.80 1.64 1.46
CA LEU A 95 9.80 0.60 1.66
C LEU A 95 11.12 1.16 2.22
N GLY A 96 11.39 2.45 2.02
CA GLY A 96 12.55 3.15 2.57
C GLY A 96 12.38 3.60 4.02
N LEU A 97 11.20 3.44 4.62
CA LEU A 97 10.98 3.82 6.01
C LEU A 97 11.81 2.95 6.97
N PRO A 98 12.58 3.57 7.89
CA PRO A 98 13.26 2.83 8.95
C PRO A 98 12.29 1.98 9.76
N GLU A 99 12.80 0.89 10.33
CA GLU A 99 12.03 0.08 11.26
C GLU A 99 11.65 0.90 12.50
N PRO A 100 10.58 0.53 13.22
CA PRO A 100 10.29 1.13 14.52
C PRO A 100 11.52 1.11 15.44
N ASP A 101 11.66 2.15 16.25
CA ASP A 101 12.78 2.38 17.17
C ASP A 101 14.14 2.71 16.52
N GLU A 102 14.26 2.67 15.18
CA GLU A 102 15.44 3.16 14.48
C GLU A 102 15.48 4.69 14.37
N SER A 103 16.67 5.24 14.19
CA SER A 103 16.83 6.68 13.96
C SER A 103 16.14 7.09 12.66
N GLY A 104 15.27 8.10 12.74
CA GLY A 104 14.48 8.55 11.58
C GLY A 104 13.20 7.76 11.35
N ALA A 105 12.86 6.80 12.23
CA ALA A 105 11.57 6.14 12.19
C ALA A 105 10.43 7.18 12.28
N PRO A 106 9.40 7.08 11.42
CA PRO A 106 8.32 8.04 11.41
C PRO A 106 7.53 8.00 12.71
N THR A 107 7.11 9.17 13.17
CA THR A 107 6.32 9.32 14.40
C THR A 107 4.85 9.58 14.09
N LEU A 108 4.00 9.33 15.06
CA LEU A 108 2.55 9.40 14.95
C LEU A 108 2.04 10.66 14.23
N VAL A 109 1.47 10.46 13.04
CA VAL A 109 0.80 11.50 12.23
C VAL A 109 -0.67 11.61 12.61
N THR A 110 -1.33 10.48 12.88
CA THR A 110 -2.74 10.46 13.29
C THR A 110 -3.01 9.25 14.16
N LYS A 111 -3.54 9.46 15.37
CA LYS A 111 -4.11 8.36 16.16
C LYS A 111 -5.38 7.87 15.46
N LEU A 112 -5.44 6.58 15.16
CA LEU A 112 -6.70 5.93 14.82
C LEU A 112 -7.59 6.04 16.06
N ARG A 113 -8.56 6.97 16.04
CA ARG A 113 -9.66 6.91 16.98
C ARG A 113 -10.57 5.80 16.48
N LEU A 114 -10.82 4.80 17.31
CA LEU A 114 -11.86 3.79 17.14
C LEU A 114 -13.23 4.48 17.05
N LEU A 115 -13.54 5.09 15.91
CA LEU A 115 -14.85 5.64 15.58
C LEU A 115 -15.10 5.39 14.09
N TRP A 116 -15.18 4.11 13.75
CA TRP A 116 -16.09 3.67 12.71
C TRP A 116 -17.14 2.80 13.39
N THR A 117 -18.30 3.40 13.66
CA THR A 117 -19.55 2.69 13.93
C THR A 117 -20.42 2.91 12.69
N PRO A 118 -21.00 1.84 12.11
CA PRO A 118 -21.78 1.91 10.87
C PRO A 118 -22.99 2.85 11.00
#